data_AF-X1B444-F1
#
_entry.id   AF-X1B444-F1
#
_cell.length_a   1.000
_cell.length_b   1.000
_cell.length_c   1.000
_cell.angle_alpha   90.00
_cell.angle_beta   90.00
_cell.angle_gamma   90.00
#
_symmetry.space_group_name_H-M   'P 1'
#
loop_
_entity.id
_entity.type
_entity.pdbx_description
1 polymer ?
#
loop_
_entity_poly.entity_id
_entity_poly.type
_entity_poly.pdbx_seq_one_letter_code
_entity_poly.pdbx_strand_id
1 'polypeptide(L)' 'GKEERMVIKSYRDLVVWQKSMELVTTVYTITKEFPKEELYALTSQIRRSAVSVPGNIA' A
#
# COMPACT_ATOMS: atom_id res chain seq x y z
N GLY A 1 -29.05 -16.03 0.88
CA GLY A 1 -28.60 -15.64 2.23
C GLY A 1 -28.32 -14.15 2.21
N LYS A 2 -28.79 -13.39 3.20
CA LYS A 2 -28.52 -11.95 3.27
C LYS A 2 -27.04 -11.77 3.55
N GLU A 3 -26.34 -11.12 2.63
CA GLU A 3 -24.97 -10.69 2.81
C GLU A 3 -24.96 -9.66 3.93
N GLU A 4 -24.35 -10.01 5.06
CA GLU A 4 -24.23 -9.14 6.22
C GLU A 4 -23.31 -7.97 5.82
N ARG A 5 -23.88 -6.78 5.63
CA ARG A 5 -23.07 -5.60 5.31
C ARG A 5 -22.17 -5.29 6.50
N MET A 6 -20.87 -5.41 6.31
CA MET A 6 -19.88 -5.00 7.30
C MET A 6 -20.07 -3.50 7.59
N VAL A 7 -20.34 -3.16 8.85
CA VAL A 7 -20.42 -1.77 9.28
C VAL A 7 -19.01 -1.20 9.32
N ILE A 8 -18.71 -0.25 8.43
CA ILE A 8 -17.44 0.48 8.37
C ILE A 8 -17.38 1.44 9.57
N LYS A 9 -16.39 1.27 10.45
CA LYS A 9 -16.15 2.12 11.62
C LYS A 9 -14.95 3.04 11.44
N SER A 10 -14.02 2.68 10.56
CA SER A 10 -12.84 3.47 10.23
C SER A 10 -12.39 3.22 8.80
N TYR A 11 -11.49 4.08 8.29
CA TYR A 11 -10.85 3.87 6.99
C TYR A 11 -10.14 2.51 6.89
N ARG A 12 -9.74 1.89 8.02
CA ARG A 12 -9.08 0.58 8.03
C ARG A 12 -10.02 -0.56 7.61
N ASP A 13 -11.32 -0.36 7.76
CA ASP A 13 -12.33 -1.33 7.32
C ASP A 13 -12.58 -1.26 5.81
N LEU A 14 -12.08 -0.21 5.13
CA LEU A 14 -12.18 -0.09 3.68
C LEU A 14 -11.27 -1.12 3.01
N VAL A 15 -11.86 -2.00 2.20
CA VAL A 15 -11.12 -2.98 1.40
C VAL A 15 -10.05 -2.30 0.54
N VAL A 16 -10.33 -1.10 0.00
CA VAL A 16 -9.34 -0.35 -0.79
C VAL A 16 -8.14 0.11 0.05
N TRP A 17 -8.36 0.49 1.31
CA TRP A 17 -7.25 0.84 2.23
C TRP A 17 -6.41 -0.40 2.54
N GLN A 18 -7.06 -1.54 2.83
CA GLN A 18 -6.36 -2.81 3.10
C GLN A 18 -5.50 -3.24 1.90
N LYS A 19 -6.07 -3.22 0.69
CA LYS A 19 -5.33 -3.52 -0.55
C LYS A 19 -4.19 -2.54 -0.82
N SER A 20 -4.35 -1.27 -0.44
CA SER A 20 -3.26 -0.31 -0.58
C SER A 20 -2.10 -0.58 0.40
N MET A 21 -2.38 -1.10 1.61
CA MET A 21 -1.35 -1.56 2.54
C MET A 21 -0.63 -2.83 2.05
N GLU A 22 -1.37 -3.76 1.43
CA GLU A 22 -0.79 -4.93 0.73
C GLU A 22 0.13 -4.50 -0.42
N LEU A 23 -0.28 -3.48 -1.20
CA LEU A 23 0.53 -2.89 -2.26
C LEU A 23 1.85 -2.31 -1.70
N VAL A 24 1.79 -1.52 -0.62
CA VAL A 24 2.99 -0.99 0.05
C VAL A 24 3.93 -2.13 0.43
N THR A 25 3.41 -3.17 1.08
CA THR A 25 4.21 -4.32 1.52
C THR A 25 4.86 -5.04 0.33
N THR A 26 4.11 -5.23 -0.75
CA THR A 26 4.59 -5.85 -1.99
C THR A 26 5.69 -5.03 -2.64
N VAL A 27 5.51 -3.71 -2.74
CA VAL A 27 6.52 -2.79 -3.29
C VAL A 27 7.80 -2.82 -2.47
N TYR A 28 7.70 -2.79 -1.14
CA TYR A 28 8.89 -2.91 -0.28
C TYR A 28 9.61 -4.24 -0.48
N THR A 29 8.88 -5.34 -0.67
CA THR A 29 9.46 -6.66 -0.94
C THR A 29 10.18 -6.69 -2.28
N ILE A 30 9.54 -6.27 -3.37
CA ILE A 30 10.12 -6.33 -4.73
C ILE A 30 11.33 -5.41 -4.85
N THR A 31 11.25 -4.19 -4.30
CA THR A 31 12.34 -3.21 -4.39
C THR A 31 13.56 -3.56 -3.52
N LYS A 32 13.52 -4.62 -2.69
CA LYS A 32 14.72 -5.12 -2.01
C LYS A 32 15.71 -5.79 -2.97
N GLU A 33 15.21 -6.33 -4.07
CA GLU A 33 16.02 -7.01 -5.09
C GLU A 33 16.62 -6.04 -6.12
N PHE A 34 16.36 -4.74 -5.98
CA PHE A 34 16.93 -3.73 -6.88
C PHE A 34 18.42 -3.52 -6.60
N PRO A 35 19.21 -3.16 -7.62
CA PRO A 35 20.61 -2.78 -7.43
C PRO A 35 20.77 -1.63 -6.42
N LYS A 36 21.90 -1.59 -5.69
CA LYS A 36 22.11 -0.60 -4.62
C LYS A 36 22.17 0.83 -5.15
N GLU A 37 22.64 1.01 -6.38
CA GLU A 37 22.66 2.27 -7.12
C GLU A 37 21.26 2.88 -7.30
N GLU A 38 20.20 2.06 -7.28
CA GLU A 38 18.81 2.52 -7.41
C GLU A 38 18.16 2.92 -6.08
N LEU A 39 18.87 2.82 -4.95
CA LEU A 39 18.30 3.06 -3.63
C LEU A 39 17.68 4.47 -3.52
N TYR A 40 18.39 5.49 -4.00
CA TYR A 40 17.94 6.88 -3.93
C TYR A 40 17.19 7.32 -5.19
N ALA A 41 17.43 6.66 -6.33
CA ALA A 41 16.70 6.88 -7.58
C ALA A 41 15.37 6.11 -7.57
N LEU A 42 15.26 4.98 -8.26
CA LEU A 42 13.97 4.30 -8.45
C LEU A 42 13.35 3.79 -7.14
N THR A 43 14.14 3.17 -6.26
CA THR A 43 13.61 2.55 -5.03
C THR A 43 12.92 3.56 -4.14
N SER A 44 13.54 4.73 -3.91
CA SER A 44 12.97 5.75 -3.03
C SER A 44 11.69 6.34 -3.60
N GLN A 45 11.63 6.58 -4.92
CA GLN A 45 10.45 7.14 -5.58
C GLN A 45 9.27 6.17 -5.58
N ILE A 46 9.51 4.90 -5.93
CA ILE A 46 8.47 3.87 -5.99
C ILE A 46 7.88 3.62 -4.58
N ARG A 47 8.73 3.50 -3.55
CA ARG A 47 8.26 3.31 -2.17
C ARG A 47 7.44 4.49 -1.67
N ARG A 48 7.88 5.73 -1.91
CA ARG A 48 7.10 6.94 -1.53
C ARG A 48 5.77 7.01 -2.26
N SER A 49 5.76 6.71 -3.56
CA SER A 49 4.53 6.66 -4.34
C SER A 49 3.56 5.61 -3.78
N ALA A 50 4.03 4.40 -3.49
CA ALA A 50 3.20 3.35 -2.91
C ALA A 50 2.62 3.75 -1.54
N VAL A 51 3.44 4.33 -0.65
CA VAL A 51 2.99 4.81 0.67
C VAL A 51 1.99 5.96 0.57
N SER A 52 2.06 6.78 -0.47
CA SER A 52 1.09 7.85 -0.68
C SER A 52 -0.33 7.33 -0.93
N VAL A 53 -0.50 6.11 -1.45
CA VAL A 53 -1.83 5.56 -1.75
C VAL A 53 -2.69 5.39 -0.48
N PRO A 54 -2.29 4.61 0.55
CA PRO A 54 -3.06 4.53 1.79
C PRO A 54 -3.19 5.89 2.50
N GLY A 55 -2.16 6.75 2.42
CA GLY A 55 -2.18 8.08 3.05
C GLY A 55 -3.08 9.11 2.36
N ASN A 56 -3.49 8.89 1.11
CA ASN A 56 -4.52 9.70 0.46
C ASN A 56 -5.93 9.13 0.69
N ILE A 57 -6.04 7.87 1.10
CA ILE A 57 -7.30 7.25 1.52
C ILE A 57 -7.65 7.68 2.95
N ALA A 58 -6.65 7.98 3.80
CA ALA A 58 -6.81 8.27 5.22
C ALA A 58 -5.70 9.14 5.82
#